data_AF-A0A7G6AAW6-F1
#
_entry.id   AF-A0A7G6AAW6-F1
#
_cell.length_a   1.000
_cell.length_b   1.000
_cell.length_c   1.000
_cell.angle_alpha   90.00
_cell.angle_beta   90.00
_cell.angle_gamma   90.00
#
_symmetry.space_group_name_H-M   'P 1'
#
loop_
_entity.id
_entity.type
_entity.pdbx_description
1 polymer ?
#
loop_
_entity_poly.entity_id
_entity_poly.type
_entity_poly.pdbx_seq_one_letter_code
_entity_poly.pdbx_strand_id
1 'polypeptide(L)'
;MKRDDPQDDAFDALLLPISDASPGGDDLLHGPEFDAIAEARREDDPTLPRGVWTAELKRADWPLAARLCREALATRSKDLQVAAWLGEAWIALEGPGRRRACHRAGRIVVRTLVGIAASAAAGRRYRIPHRPLAWLDEHWSRALLVRVPLLRGSGVDAHEVTLAAWREALAMDNSERKAGDKKPAAAANAGVLTRGQVLLQVRALPWAELASTLAELEDWAASAKRLHDVLERQLAKDAPPLHRLRGLLDEARRVVQGWMSERPERPAPVPPPQAPIAEAAKDMPVPLAPVAPPGQAATIASRSEAYARLRELADYLAQLEPHSPVPALLRRAVDWGAMPFDQLLRELTHNNNEMHKVLLRDPIE
;
A
#
# COMPACT_ATOMS: atom_id res chain seq x y z
N MET A 1 17.74 8.29 22.07
CA MET A 1 17.12 7.05 21.57
C MET A 1 15.72 6.96 22.18
N LYS A 2 14.73 7.65 21.59
CA LYS A 2 13.36 7.67 22.11
C LYS A 2 12.54 6.60 21.36
N ARG A 3 12.22 5.51 22.06
CA ARG A 3 11.15 4.57 21.70
C ARG A 3 9.91 5.07 22.44
N ASP A 4 9.15 5.97 21.85
CA ASP A 4 7.90 6.49 22.44
C ASP A 4 6.74 6.39 21.42
N ASP A 5 6.62 5.25 20.72
CA ASP A 5 5.41 4.91 19.96
C ASP A 5 4.62 3.88 20.79
N PRO A 6 3.42 4.19 21.33
CA PRO A 6 2.64 3.26 22.15
C PRO A 6 2.29 1.96 21.40
N GLN A 7 2.38 1.93 20.07
CA GLN A 7 2.24 0.69 19.30
C GLN A 7 3.47 -0.24 19.39
N ASP A 8 4.66 0.30 19.66
CA ASP A 8 5.87 -0.50 19.82
C ASP A 8 5.93 -1.17 21.20
N ASP A 9 5.44 -0.51 22.26
CA ASP A 9 5.31 -1.11 23.60
C ASP A 9 4.31 -2.27 23.61
N ALA A 10 3.16 -2.07 22.95
CA ALA A 10 2.15 -3.11 22.78
C ALA A 10 2.62 -4.28 21.90
N PHE A 11 3.64 -4.06 21.06
CA PHE A 11 4.27 -5.11 20.26
C PHE A 11 5.33 -5.88 21.06
N ASP A 12 6.19 -5.19 21.80
CA ASP A 12 7.23 -5.83 22.61
C ASP A 12 6.62 -6.72 23.71
N ALA A 13 5.42 -6.39 24.20
CA ALA A 13 4.63 -7.26 25.09
C ALA A 13 4.34 -8.65 24.48
N LEU A 14 4.16 -8.76 23.15
CA LEU A 14 3.93 -10.04 22.47
C LEU A 14 5.18 -10.94 22.48
N LEU A 15 6.36 -10.37 22.73
CA LEU A 15 7.62 -11.10 22.76
C LEU A 15 7.98 -11.65 24.15
N LEU A 16 7.27 -11.23 25.20
CA LEU A 16 7.47 -11.71 26.56
C LEU A 16 7.02 -13.17 26.70
N PRO A 17 7.68 -14.01 27.51
CA PRO A 17 7.21 -15.38 27.78
C PRO A 17 5.81 -15.35 28.42
N ILE A 18 5.00 -16.41 28.21
CA ILE A 18 3.66 -16.50 28.81
C ILE A 18 3.75 -16.62 30.34
N SER A 19 4.66 -17.47 30.83
CA SER A 19 4.97 -17.62 32.25
C SER A 19 6.37 -18.19 32.44
N ASP A 20 6.93 -18.08 33.65
CA ASP A 20 8.24 -18.66 33.96
C ASP A 20 8.20 -20.20 33.89
N ALA A 21 7.09 -20.81 34.33
CA ALA A 21 6.91 -22.27 34.33
C ALA A 21 6.64 -22.84 32.93
N SER A 22 5.93 -22.10 32.08
CA SER A 22 5.72 -22.44 30.66
C SER A 22 5.87 -21.21 29.78
N PRO A 23 7.11 -20.90 29.34
CA PRO A 23 7.38 -19.72 28.51
C PRO A 23 6.63 -19.72 27.17
N GLY A 24 6.36 -20.91 26.62
CA GLY A 24 5.61 -21.13 25.39
C GLY A 24 4.09 -21.18 25.58
N GLY A 25 3.58 -21.25 26.81
CA GLY A 25 2.15 -21.42 27.08
C GLY A 25 1.61 -22.80 26.68
N ASP A 26 0.31 -22.85 26.40
CA ASP A 26 -0.42 -24.08 26.02
C ASP A 26 -0.37 -24.31 24.50
N ASP A 27 -0.61 -25.53 24.04
CA ASP A 27 -0.85 -25.81 22.61
C ASP A 27 -2.29 -25.40 22.26
N LEU A 28 -2.45 -24.51 21.29
CA LEU A 28 -3.76 -24.01 20.84
C LEU A 28 -4.35 -24.83 19.70
N LEU A 29 -3.64 -25.83 19.18
CA LEU A 29 -4.15 -26.65 18.09
C LEU A 29 -5.48 -27.30 18.50
N HIS A 30 -6.52 -27.08 17.69
CA HIS A 30 -7.91 -27.52 17.96
C HIS A 30 -8.61 -26.83 19.15
N GLY A 31 -8.06 -25.73 19.66
CA GLY A 31 -8.72 -24.87 20.66
C GLY A 31 -9.72 -23.89 20.03
N PRO A 32 -10.72 -23.41 20.80
CA PRO A 32 -11.72 -22.46 20.30
C PRO A 32 -11.10 -21.14 19.83
N GLU A 33 -9.98 -20.71 20.42
CA GLU A 33 -9.25 -19.52 19.99
C GLU A 33 -8.65 -19.71 18.59
N PHE A 34 -8.13 -20.90 18.29
CA PHE A 34 -7.55 -21.23 16.99
C PHE A 34 -8.62 -21.27 15.90
N ASP A 35 -9.76 -21.88 16.19
CA ASP A 35 -10.91 -21.94 15.28
C ASP A 35 -11.49 -20.53 15.05
N ALA A 36 -11.59 -19.70 16.08
CA ALA A 36 -12.06 -18.32 15.96
C ALA A 36 -11.14 -17.48 15.05
N ILE A 37 -9.81 -17.64 15.17
CA ILE A 37 -8.85 -16.96 14.29
C ILE A 37 -8.98 -17.48 12.85
N ALA A 38 -9.11 -18.79 12.66
CA ALA A 38 -9.29 -19.39 11.34
C ALA A 38 -10.58 -18.89 10.67
N GLU A 39 -11.67 -18.80 11.42
CA GLU A 39 -12.97 -18.32 10.92
C GLU A 39 -12.97 -16.82 10.63
N ALA A 40 -12.26 -16.01 11.42
CA ALA A 40 -12.08 -14.58 11.13
C ALA A 40 -11.30 -14.37 9.82
N ARG A 41 -10.34 -15.24 9.51
CA ARG A 41 -9.51 -15.16 8.30
C ARG A 41 -10.13 -15.80 7.06
N ARG A 42 -11.19 -16.59 7.22
CA ARG A 42 -11.83 -17.29 6.10
C ARG A 42 -12.46 -16.28 5.15
N GLU A 43 -12.14 -16.44 3.88
CA GLU A 43 -12.65 -15.64 2.76
C GLU A 43 -13.08 -16.59 1.65
N ASP A 44 -14.26 -16.37 1.09
CA ASP A 44 -14.79 -17.18 0.01
C ASP A 44 -14.19 -16.73 -1.33
N ASP A 45 -13.87 -17.69 -2.20
CA ASP A 45 -13.33 -17.39 -3.54
C ASP A 45 -14.46 -16.94 -4.48
N PRO A 46 -14.40 -15.70 -5.01
CA PRO A 46 -15.44 -15.18 -5.92
C PRO A 46 -15.47 -15.88 -7.28
N THR A 47 -14.42 -16.62 -7.65
CA THR A 47 -14.29 -17.29 -8.96
C THR A 47 -14.93 -18.68 -9.00
N LEU A 48 -15.32 -19.24 -7.85
CA LEU A 48 -15.91 -20.57 -7.80
C LEU A 48 -17.38 -20.56 -8.28
N PRO A 49 -17.81 -21.56 -9.08
CA PRO A 49 -19.18 -21.67 -9.54
C PRO A 49 -20.16 -21.73 -8.37
N ARG A 50 -20.98 -20.69 -8.25
CA ARG A 50 -22.04 -20.62 -7.25
C ARG A 50 -23.24 -21.35 -7.86
N GLY A 51 -23.66 -22.45 -7.24
CA GLY A 51 -24.91 -23.11 -7.64
C GLY A 51 -26.12 -22.17 -7.49
N VAL A 52 -27.33 -22.72 -7.54
CA VAL A 52 -28.59 -21.94 -7.47
C VAL A 52 -28.74 -21.14 -6.15
N TRP A 53 -27.92 -21.42 -5.14
CA TRP A 53 -27.90 -20.72 -3.85
C TRP A 53 -26.88 -19.58 -3.85
N THR A 54 -27.37 -18.34 -3.97
CA THR A 54 -26.57 -17.11 -3.91
C THR A 54 -26.41 -16.62 -2.46
N ALA A 55 -25.56 -17.28 -1.67
CA ALA A 55 -25.12 -16.72 -0.39
C ALA A 55 -24.21 -15.50 -0.62
N GLU A 56 -24.15 -14.55 0.32
CA GLU A 56 -23.12 -13.50 0.28
C GLU A 56 -21.73 -14.13 0.44
N LEU A 57 -20.74 -13.63 -0.31
CA LEU A 57 -19.35 -14.08 -0.14
C LEU A 57 -18.86 -13.65 1.23
N LYS A 58 -18.41 -14.61 2.04
CA LYS A 58 -17.71 -14.28 3.28
C LYS A 58 -16.40 -13.59 2.93
N ARG A 59 -16.19 -12.42 3.53
CA ARG A 59 -14.89 -11.72 3.53
C ARG A 59 -14.18 -11.97 4.85
N ALA A 60 -12.86 -11.96 4.80
CA ALA A 60 -12.05 -12.03 6.01
C ALA A 60 -12.18 -10.74 6.84
N ASP A 61 -12.32 -10.90 8.15
CA ASP A 61 -12.24 -9.83 9.13
C ASP A 61 -10.79 -9.76 9.65
N TRP A 62 -9.93 -9.10 8.89
CA TRP A 62 -8.52 -8.92 9.23
C TRP A 62 -8.30 -8.15 10.54
N PRO A 63 -9.07 -7.08 10.87
CA PRO A 63 -8.98 -6.44 12.18
C PRO A 63 -9.24 -7.41 13.34
N LEU A 64 -10.31 -8.22 13.24
CA LEU A 64 -10.64 -9.22 14.25
C LEU A 64 -9.56 -10.30 14.33
N ALA A 65 -9.11 -10.83 13.21
CA ALA A 65 -8.04 -11.83 13.15
C ALA A 65 -6.76 -11.31 13.83
N ALA A 66 -6.34 -10.08 13.54
CA ALA A 66 -5.17 -9.46 14.16
C ALA A 66 -5.35 -9.30 15.68
N ARG A 67 -6.55 -8.91 16.13
CA ARG A 67 -6.86 -8.79 17.57
C ARG A 67 -6.79 -10.13 18.29
N LEU A 68 -7.47 -11.16 17.77
CA LEU A 68 -7.51 -12.50 18.34
C LEU A 68 -6.12 -13.13 18.40
N CYS A 69 -5.34 -13.02 17.32
CA CYS A 69 -3.95 -13.49 17.30
C CYS A 69 -3.09 -12.81 18.38
N ARG A 70 -3.22 -11.48 18.54
CA ARG A 70 -2.47 -10.73 19.56
C ARG A 70 -2.84 -11.16 20.96
N GLU A 71 -4.13 -11.37 21.23
CA GLU A 71 -4.64 -11.83 22.52
C GLU A 71 -4.11 -13.23 22.86
N ALA A 72 -4.21 -14.17 21.91
CA ALA A 72 -3.69 -15.52 22.05
C ALA A 72 -2.17 -15.53 22.29
N LEU A 73 -1.40 -14.75 21.51
CA LEU A 73 0.05 -14.64 21.65
C LEU A 73 0.48 -13.95 22.94
N ALA A 74 -0.31 -13.00 23.46
CA ALA A 74 0.02 -12.30 24.68
C ALA A 74 -0.23 -13.15 25.93
N THR A 75 -1.31 -13.95 25.94
CA THR A 75 -1.86 -14.50 27.18
C THR A 75 -1.93 -16.02 27.25
N ARG A 76 -1.95 -16.72 26.11
CA ARG A 76 -2.23 -18.16 26.06
C ARG A 76 -1.06 -18.99 25.56
N SER A 77 -0.51 -18.63 24.40
CA SER A 77 0.48 -19.48 23.71
C SER A 77 1.40 -18.71 22.80
N LYS A 78 2.67 -19.12 22.74
CA LYS A 78 3.61 -18.71 21.69
C LYS A 78 3.54 -19.71 20.55
N ASP A 79 2.43 -19.70 19.83
CA ASP A 79 2.20 -20.60 18.70
C ASP A 79 2.72 -20.01 17.38
N LEU A 80 3.38 -20.85 16.57
CA LEU A 80 4.01 -20.43 15.31
C LEU A 80 2.98 -20.17 14.20
N GLN A 81 1.91 -20.96 14.16
CA GLN A 81 0.83 -20.79 13.20
C GLN A 81 0.03 -19.52 13.49
N VAL A 82 -0.25 -19.23 14.77
CA VAL A 82 -0.89 -17.98 15.21
C VAL A 82 0.01 -16.77 14.89
N ALA A 83 1.33 -16.87 15.09
CA ALA A 83 2.27 -15.83 14.68
C ALA A 83 2.26 -15.60 13.15
N ALA A 84 2.20 -16.67 12.36
CA ALA A 84 2.10 -16.57 10.91
C ALA A 84 0.77 -15.93 10.46
N TRP A 85 -0.34 -16.26 11.11
CA TRP A 85 -1.66 -15.67 10.88
C TRP A 85 -1.73 -14.20 11.25
N LEU A 86 -1.09 -13.80 12.36
CA LEU A 86 -0.96 -12.39 12.72
C LEU A 86 -0.24 -11.59 11.64
N GLY A 87 0.84 -12.13 11.09
CA GLY A 87 1.57 -11.50 10.00
C GLY A 87 0.75 -11.34 8.74
N GLU A 88 -0.04 -12.35 8.35
CA GLU A 88 -0.95 -12.24 7.22
C GLU A 88 -2.01 -11.15 7.47
N ALA A 89 -2.63 -11.14 8.66
CA ALA A 89 -3.62 -10.14 9.01
C ALA A 89 -3.05 -8.73 8.96
N TRP A 90 -1.82 -8.51 9.43
CA TRP A 90 -1.17 -7.21 9.32
C TRP A 90 -0.79 -6.82 7.89
N ILE A 91 -0.42 -7.77 7.03
CA ILE A 91 -0.22 -7.51 5.59
C ILE A 91 -1.54 -7.09 4.94
N ALA A 92 -2.65 -7.71 5.34
CA ALA A 92 -3.97 -7.45 4.78
C ALA A 92 -4.63 -6.16 5.31
N LEU A 93 -4.21 -5.61 6.45
CA LEU A 93 -4.75 -4.36 7.01
C LEU A 93 -4.15 -3.12 6.34
N GLU A 94 -4.99 -2.16 5.90
CA GLU A 94 -4.57 -0.93 5.22
C GLU A 94 -3.90 0.11 6.13
N GLY A 95 -3.20 1.07 5.52
CA GLY A 95 -2.67 2.27 6.19
C GLY A 95 -1.16 2.27 6.43
N PRO A 96 -0.64 3.30 7.15
CA PRO A 96 0.79 3.46 7.43
C PRO A 96 1.41 2.27 8.18
N GLY A 97 0.59 1.53 8.93
CA GLY A 97 0.96 0.36 9.74
C GLY A 97 1.18 -0.94 8.96
N ARG A 98 0.60 -1.07 7.74
CA ARG A 98 0.85 -2.19 6.82
C ARG A 98 2.34 -2.37 6.49
N ARG A 99 3.10 -1.28 6.61
CA ARG A 99 4.53 -1.17 6.28
C ARG A 99 5.45 -1.75 7.33
N ARG A 100 5.08 -1.61 8.61
CA ARG A 100 5.82 -2.15 9.76
C ARG A 100 5.37 -3.58 10.12
N ALA A 101 4.26 -4.03 9.54
CA ALA A 101 3.62 -5.32 9.73
C ALA A 101 4.57 -6.51 9.61
N CYS A 102 5.30 -6.61 8.50
CA CYS A 102 6.11 -7.78 8.20
C CYS A 102 7.38 -7.85 9.05
N HIS A 103 7.96 -6.70 9.37
CA HIS A 103 9.07 -6.62 10.31
C HIS A 103 8.64 -7.11 11.70
N ARG A 104 7.49 -6.62 12.19
CA ARG A 104 6.89 -7.03 13.46
C ARG A 104 6.51 -8.52 13.44
N ALA A 105 5.88 -9.01 12.39
CA ALA A 105 5.50 -10.42 12.25
C ALA A 105 6.71 -11.35 12.25
N GLY A 106 7.76 -10.99 11.49
CA GLY A 106 9.03 -11.72 11.47
C GLY A 106 9.69 -11.78 12.86
N ARG A 107 9.66 -10.68 13.63
CA ARG A 107 10.18 -10.66 15.01
C ARG A 107 9.41 -11.59 15.95
N ILE A 108 8.08 -11.67 15.83
CA ILE A 108 7.26 -12.61 16.62
C ILE A 108 7.59 -14.05 16.23
N VAL A 109 7.60 -14.37 14.94
CA VAL A 109 7.92 -15.71 14.43
C VAL A 109 9.29 -16.17 14.93
N VAL A 110 10.32 -15.31 14.84
CA VAL A 110 11.66 -15.59 15.37
C VAL A 110 11.62 -15.84 16.89
N ARG A 111 10.94 -14.98 17.66
CA ARG A 111 10.86 -15.13 19.11
C ARG A 111 10.17 -16.42 19.53
N THR A 112 9.07 -16.76 18.86
CA THR A 112 8.36 -18.02 19.07
C THR A 112 9.26 -19.22 18.80
N LEU A 113 10.02 -19.22 17.71
CA LEU A 113 10.96 -20.30 17.39
C LEU A 113 12.10 -20.44 18.40
N VAL A 114 12.66 -19.33 18.87
CA VAL A 114 13.65 -19.34 19.98
C VAL A 114 13.04 -19.97 21.24
N GLY A 115 11.79 -19.63 21.57
CA GLY A 115 11.07 -20.23 22.71
C GLY A 115 10.84 -21.74 22.57
N ILE A 116 10.46 -22.18 21.37
CA ILE A 116 10.30 -23.60 21.03
C ILE A 116 11.63 -24.35 21.16
N ALA A 117 12.71 -23.81 20.58
CA ALA A 117 14.04 -24.42 20.64
C ALA A 117 14.57 -24.52 22.08
N ALA A 118 14.38 -23.49 22.90
CA ALA A 118 14.75 -23.51 24.31
C ALA A 118 13.94 -24.56 25.10
N SER A 119 12.65 -24.68 24.82
CA SER A 119 11.78 -25.70 25.45
C SER A 119 12.20 -27.13 25.06
N ALA A 120 12.59 -27.34 23.80
CA ALA A 120 13.09 -28.61 23.30
C ALA A 120 14.40 -29.04 23.98
N ALA A 121 15.33 -28.11 24.16
CA ALA A 121 16.59 -28.34 24.86
C ALA A 121 16.39 -28.71 26.34
N ALA A 122 15.31 -28.24 26.97
CA ALA A 122 14.92 -28.59 28.34
C ALA A 122 14.18 -29.94 28.47
N GLY A 123 14.26 -30.81 27.45
CA GLY A 123 13.67 -32.15 27.47
C GLY A 123 12.17 -32.22 27.18
N ARG A 124 11.52 -31.10 26.82
CA ARG A 124 10.13 -31.11 26.32
C ARG A 124 10.12 -31.56 24.86
N ARG A 125 9.17 -32.41 24.46
CA ARG A 125 9.04 -32.91 23.07
C ARG A 125 8.46 -31.85 22.13
N TYR A 126 9.16 -30.75 21.89
CA TYR A 126 8.76 -29.78 20.87
C TYR A 126 9.68 -29.89 19.65
N ARG A 127 9.19 -30.51 18.58
CA ARG A 127 9.86 -30.49 17.27
C ARG A 127 9.41 -29.24 16.52
N ILE A 128 10.33 -28.50 15.94
CA ILE A 128 9.99 -27.27 15.21
C ILE A 128 9.09 -27.64 14.01
N PRO A 129 7.87 -27.10 13.92
CA PRO A 129 6.92 -27.51 12.89
C PRO A 129 7.23 -26.80 11.56
N HIS A 130 7.46 -27.60 10.50
CA HIS A 130 7.72 -27.11 9.14
C HIS A 130 6.46 -26.52 8.48
N ARG A 131 5.27 -27.03 8.84
CA ARG A 131 3.99 -26.70 8.20
C ARG A 131 3.61 -25.22 8.36
N PRO A 132 3.67 -24.59 9.55
CA PRO A 132 3.39 -23.17 9.70
C PRO A 132 4.34 -22.26 8.89
N LEU A 133 5.59 -22.68 8.71
CA LEU A 133 6.57 -21.90 7.95
C LEU A 133 6.35 -22.02 6.43
N ALA A 134 5.99 -23.21 5.93
CA ALA A 134 5.56 -23.37 4.54
C ALA A 134 4.26 -22.60 4.26
N TRP A 135 3.31 -22.66 5.20
CA TRP A 135 2.08 -21.90 5.16
C TRP A 135 2.37 -20.39 5.08
N LEU A 136 3.30 -19.89 5.92
CA LEU A 136 3.74 -18.50 5.95
C LEU A 136 4.28 -18.05 4.58
N ASP A 137 5.21 -18.79 3.99
CA ASP A 137 5.79 -18.44 2.68
C ASP A 137 4.70 -18.33 1.61
N GLU A 138 3.76 -19.27 1.58
CA GLU A 138 2.66 -19.27 0.62
C GLU A 138 1.67 -18.11 0.82
N HIS A 139 1.21 -17.89 2.05
CA HIS A 139 0.11 -16.96 2.30
C HIS A 139 0.58 -15.52 2.33
N TRP A 140 1.77 -15.25 2.88
CA TRP A 140 2.34 -13.90 2.87
C TRP A 140 2.73 -13.49 1.45
N SER A 141 3.23 -14.42 0.64
CA SER A 141 3.56 -14.16 -0.76
C SER A 141 2.30 -13.90 -1.60
N ARG A 142 1.23 -14.68 -1.39
CA ARG A 142 -0.08 -14.39 -2.00
C ARG A 142 -0.65 -13.05 -1.56
N ALA A 143 -0.62 -12.74 -0.27
CA ALA A 143 -1.11 -11.47 0.26
C ALA A 143 -0.33 -10.28 -0.31
N LEU A 144 1.00 -10.37 -0.41
CA LEU A 144 1.84 -9.39 -1.11
C LEU A 144 1.40 -9.21 -2.56
N LEU A 145 1.20 -10.31 -3.28
CA LEU A 145 0.89 -10.28 -4.71
C LEU A 145 -0.44 -9.57 -5.00
N VAL A 146 -1.49 -9.86 -4.22
CA VAL A 146 -2.87 -9.48 -4.56
C VAL A 146 -3.47 -8.38 -3.68
N ARG A 147 -2.90 -8.10 -2.50
CA ARG A 147 -3.48 -7.13 -1.54
C ARG A 147 -2.62 -5.91 -1.30
N VAL A 148 -1.31 -5.98 -1.56
CA VAL A 148 -0.40 -4.87 -1.27
C VAL A 148 -0.28 -3.97 -2.51
N PRO A 149 -0.78 -2.72 -2.46
CA PRO A 149 -0.61 -1.79 -3.57
C PRO A 149 0.82 -1.27 -3.62
N LEU A 150 1.44 -1.39 -4.79
CA LEU A 150 2.71 -0.74 -5.15
C LEU A 150 2.48 0.73 -5.55
N LEU A 151 1.27 1.07 -5.98
CA LEU A 151 0.84 2.42 -6.28
C LEU A 151 -0.46 2.66 -5.52
N ARG A 152 -0.48 3.68 -4.67
CA ARG A 152 -1.70 4.12 -3.99
C ARG A 152 -2.43 5.06 -4.94
N GLY A 153 -3.70 4.77 -5.20
CA GLY A 153 -4.53 5.71 -5.95
C GLY A 153 -4.66 7.03 -5.18
N SER A 154 -4.40 8.16 -5.82
CA SER A 154 -4.78 9.47 -5.30
C SER A 154 -5.64 10.21 -6.32
N GLY A 155 -6.91 10.46 -5.95
CA GLY A 155 -7.91 11.09 -6.82
C GLY A 155 -9.08 10.16 -7.19
N VAL A 156 -10.05 10.71 -7.92
CA VAL A 156 -11.32 10.04 -8.25
C VAL A 156 -11.14 8.91 -9.28
N ASP A 157 -10.12 9.02 -10.14
CA ASP A 157 -9.83 8.05 -11.21
C ASP A 157 -8.57 7.20 -10.96
N ALA A 158 -7.92 7.38 -9.80
CA ALA A 158 -6.66 6.74 -9.50
C ALA A 158 -6.89 5.36 -8.90
N HIS A 159 -6.27 4.34 -9.50
CA HIS A 159 -6.47 2.97 -9.09
C HIS A 159 -5.35 2.52 -8.15
N GLU A 160 -5.68 1.69 -7.17
CA GLU A 160 -4.65 0.95 -6.45
C GLU A 160 -4.05 -0.11 -7.38
N VAL A 161 -2.73 -0.12 -7.51
CA VAL A 161 -2.03 -1.06 -8.39
C VAL A 161 -1.23 -2.04 -7.55
N THR A 162 -1.68 -3.29 -7.50
CA THR A 162 -0.94 -4.40 -6.89
C THR A 162 0.04 -5.01 -7.90
N LEU A 163 0.95 -5.86 -7.41
CA LEU A 163 1.86 -6.58 -8.31
C LEU A 163 1.09 -7.52 -9.26
N ALA A 164 -0.01 -8.13 -8.80
CA ALA A 164 -0.91 -8.91 -9.65
C ALA A 164 -1.51 -8.06 -10.78
N ALA A 165 -2.06 -6.89 -10.44
CA ALA A 165 -2.65 -5.98 -11.43
C ALA A 165 -1.60 -5.51 -12.45
N TRP A 166 -0.37 -5.23 -12.01
CA TRP A 166 0.72 -4.86 -12.91
C TRP A 166 1.12 -6.01 -13.87
N ARG A 167 1.19 -7.24 -13.38
CA ARG A 167 1.47 -8.42 -14.23
C ARG A 167 0.39 -8.64 -15.27
N GLU A 168 -0.87 -8.47 -14.89
CA GLU A 168 -2.01 -8.57 -15.80
C GLU A 168 -1.92 -7.48 -16.89
N ALA A 169 -1.64 -6.24 -16.50
CA ALA A 169 -1.44 -5.11 -17.42
C ALA A 169 -0.32 -5.38 -18.45
N LEU A 170 0.80 -5.98 -18.01
CA LEU A 170 1.91 -6.38 -18.89
C LEU A 170 1.53 -7.56 -19.81
N ALA A 171 0.79 -8.54 -19.31
CA ALA A 171 0.34 -9.68 -20.10
C ALA A 171 -0.60 -9.22 -21.23
N MET A 172 -1.49 -8.27 -20.94
CA MET A 172 -2.38 -7.65 -21.91
C MET A 172 -1.62 -6.91 -23.00
N ASP A 173 -0.71 -5.99 -22.63
CA ASP A 173 0.13 -5.24 -23.58
C ASP A 173 0.95 -6.19 -24.49
N ASN A 174 1.48 -7.28 -23.92
CA ASN A 174 2.16 -8.31 -24.71
C ASN A 174 1.22 -9.07 -25.66
N SER A 175 -0.02 -9.33 -25.26
CA SER A 175 -1.02 -10.00 -26.09
C SER A 175 -1.48 -9.12 -27.26
N GLU A 176 -1.66 -7.81 -27.02
CA GLU A 176 -2.05 -6.84 -28.04
C GLU A 176 -0.95 -6.66 -29.08
N ARG A 177 0.32 -6.53 -28.64
CA ARG A 177 1.48 -6.48 -29.55
C ARG A 177 1.62 -7.72 -30.43
N LYS A 178 1.26 -8.90 -29.91
CA LYS A 178 1.27 -10.16 -30.67
C LYS A 178 0.08 -10.28 -31.63
N ALA A 179 -1.06 -9.68 -31.30
CA ALA A 179 -2.27 -9.72 -32.12
C ALA A 179 -2.17 -8.81 -33.35
N GLY A 180 -1.41 -7.71 -33.28
CA GLY A 180 -1.26 -6.75 -34.38
C GLY A 180 -2.59 -6.08 -34.74
N ASP A 181 -2.85 -5.83 -36.03
CA ASP A 181 -4.09 -5.20 -36.55
C ASP A 181 -5.35 -6.08 -36.46
N LYS A 182 -5.25 -7.30 -35.91
CA LYS A 182 -6.43 -8.15 -35.73
C LYS A 182 -7.25 -7.58 -34.57
N LYS A 183 -8.46 -7.11 -34.90
CA LYS A 183 -9.53 -6.56 -34.05
C LYS A 183 -9.22 -6.56 -32.54
N PRO A 184 -9.07 -5.40 -31.88
CA PRO A 184 -8.70 -5.35 -30.47
C PRO A 184 -9.75 -6.09 -29.64
N ALA A 185 -9.30 -6.86 -28.65
CA ALA A 185 -10.13 -7.53 -27.65
C ALA A 185 -10.79 -6.54 -26.66
N ALA A 186 -11.04 -5.30 -27.09
CA ALA A 186 -11.43 -4.16 -26.25
C ALA A 186 -12.72 -4.40 -25.45
N ALA A 187 -13.63 -5.24 -25.95
CA ALA A 187 -14.86 -5.59 -25.23
C ALA A 187 -14.65 -6.62 -24.11
N ALA A 188 -13.60 -7.46 -24.18
CA ALA A 188 -13.31 -8.47 -23.16
C ALA A 188 -12.48 -7.93 -21.98
N ASN A 189 -11.85 -6.77 -22.15
CA ASN A 189 -10.93 -6.17 -21.18
C ASN A 189 -11.56 -4.99 -20.42
N ALA A 190 -12.88 -4.82 -20.49
CA ALA A 190 -13.57 -3.74 -19.78
C ALA A 190 -13.37 -3.87 -18.26
N GLY A 191 -12.62 -2.95 -17.67
CA GLY A 191 -12.34 -2.90 -16.22
C GLY A 191 -10.94 -3.35 -15.80
N VAL A 192 -10.08 -3.78 -16.72
CA VAL A 192 -8.68 -4.11 -16.41
C VAL A 192 -7.75 -2.93 -16.70
N LEU A 193 -6.81 -2.67 -15.79
CA LEU A 193 -5.81 -1.63 -15.96
C LEU A 193 -4.80 -1.99 -17.05
N THR A 194 -4.61 -1.10 -18.00
CA THR A 194 -3.59 -1.21 -19.04
C THR A 194 -2.23 -0.72 -18.54
N ARG A 195 -1.14 -1.18 -19.18
CA ARG A 195 0.22 -0.69 -18.88
C ARG A 195 0.32 0.83 -18.99
N GLY A 196 -0.30 1.42 -20.02
CA GLY A 196 -0.31 2.87 -20.24
C GLY A 196 -0.98 3.64 -19.12
N GLN A 197 -2.15 3.19 -18.64
CA GLN A 197 -2.86 3.81 -17.52
C GLN A 197 -2.04 3.79 -16.23
N VAL A 198 -1.41 2.65 -15.91
CA VAL A 198 -0.53 2.56 -14.73
C VAL A 198 0.64 3.53 -14.85
N LEU A 199 1.32 3.59 -16.01
CA LEU A 199 2.45 4.49 -16.20
C LEU A 199 2.05 5.98 -16.18
N LEU A 200 0.85 6.31 -16.65
CA LEU A 200 0.32 7.67 -16.54
C LEU A 200 0.10 8.06 -15.07
N GLN A 201 -0.52 7.18 -14.28
CA GLN A 201 -0.74 7.40 -12.85
C GLN A 201 0.57 7.45 -12.07
N VAL A 202 1.53 6.59 -12.44
CA VAL A 202 2.92 6.70 -11.98
C VAL A 202 3.36 8.13 -12.25
N ARG A 203 3.50 8.60 -13.49
CA ARG A 203 4.03 9.94 -13.81
C ARG A 203 3.39 11.10 -13.02
N ALA A 204 2.11 11.02 -12.68
CA ALA A 204 1.40 12.02 -11.86
C ALA A 204 1.71 11.96 -10.34
N LEU A 205 2.17 10.81 -9.82
CA LEU A 205 2.42 10.61 -8.38
C LEU A 205 3.67 11.35 -7.88
N PRO A 206 3.69 11.95 -6.68
CA PRO A 206 4.90 12.55 -6.11
C PRO A 206 6.05 11.54 -5.95
N TRP A 207 7.28 11.95 -6.26
CA TRP A 207 8.48 11.10 -6.12
C TRP A 207 8.64 10.50 -4.72
N ALA A 208 8.34 11.31 -3.70
CA ALA A 208 8.42 10.90 -2.31
C ALA A 208 7.53 9.68 -1.98
N GLU A 209 6.40 9.52 -2.66
CA GLU A 209 5.50 8.38 -2.43
C GLU A 209 6.08 7.06 -2.98
N LEU A 210 6.73 7.09 -4.15
CA LEU A 210 7.38 5.90 -4.70
C LEU A 210 8.65 5.58 -3.93
N ALA A 211 9.41 6.60 -3.53
CA ALA A 211 10.57 6.44 -2.67
C ALA A 211 10.18 5.81 -1.33
N SER A 212 9.06 6.25 -0.72
CA SER A 212 8.49 5.62 0.47
C SER A 212 8.14 4.16 0.20
N THR A 213 7.40 3.88 -0.88
CA THR A 213 7.00 2.52 -1.22
C THR A 213 8.20 1.60 -1.45
N LEU A 214 9.24 2.07 -2.14
CA LEU A 214 10.47 1.32 -2.36
C LEU A 214 11.20 1.04 -1.04
N ALA A 215 11.36 2.05 -0.17
CA ALA A 215 12.00 1.88 1.14
C ALA A 215 11.27 0.84 1.99
N GLU A 216 9.93 0.81 1.94
CA GLU A 216 9.12 -0.17 2.66
C GLU A 216 9.33 -1.61 2.15
N LEU A 217 9.39 -1.78 0.83
CA LEU A 217 9.68 -3.07 0.22
C LEU A 217 11.10 -3.53 0.55
N GLU A 218 12.06 -2.60 0.66
CA GLU A 218 13.43 -2.87 1.09
C GLU A 218 13.50 -3.31 2.54
N ASP A 219 12.81 -2.62 3.43
CA ASP A 219 12.70 -2.97 4.85
C ASP A 219 12.05 -4.34 5.05
N TRP A 220 11.03 -4.66 4.25
CA TRP A 220 10.40 -5.97 4.25
C TRP A 220 11.37 -7.04 3.71
N ALA A 221 12.01 -6.83 2.57
CA ALA A 221 12.99 -7.76 2.01
C ALA A 221 14.12 -8.05 3.01
N ALA A 222 14.64 -7.01 3.68
CA ALA A 222 15.64 -7.17 4.74
C ALA A 222 15.11 -7.96 5.94
N SER A 223 13.84 -7.77 6.31
CA SER A 223 13.20 -8.50 7.41
C SER A 223 12.93 -9.97 7.06
N ALA A 224 12.49 -10.27 5.83
CA ALA A 224 12.31 -11.63 5.34
C ALA A 224 13.66 -12.37 5.25
N LYS A 225 14.72 -11.69 4.82
CA LYS A 225 16.08 -12.23 4.85
C LYS A 225 16.53 -12.54 6.29
N ARG A 226 16.36 -11.60 7.22
CA ARG A 226 16.71 -11.83 8.64
C ARG A 226 15.97 -13.02 9.25
N LEU A 227 14.67 -13.16 8.96
CA LEU A 227 13.87 -14.32 9.37
C LEU A 227 14.47 -15.61 8.80
N HIS A 228 14.75 -15.65 7.50
CA HIS A 228 15.37 -16.82 6.86
C HIS A 228 16.75 -17.15 7.46
N ASP A 229 17.64 -16.16 7.66
CA ASP A 229 18.95 -16.38 8.27
C ASP A 229 18.82 -16.96 9.71
N VAL A 230 17.78 -16.58 10.45
CA VAL A 230 17.48 -17.18 11.76
C VAL A 230 16.97 -18.61 11.62
N LEU A 231 16.06 -18.87 10.68
CA LEU A 231 15.56 -20.21 10.39
C LEU A 231 16.69 -21.15 10.00
N GLU A 232 17.60 -20.74 9.11
CA GLU A 232 18.77 -21.54 8.74
C GLU A 232 19.67 -21.86 9.94
N ARG A 233 19.91 -20.90 10.84
CA ARG A 233 20.69 -21.16 12.05
C ARG A 233 20.02 -22.15 13.02
N GLN A 234 18.69 -22.14 13.11
CA GLN A 234 17.95 -22.98 14.06
C GLN A 234 17.56 -24.35 13.51
N LEU A 235 17.33 -24.43 12.20
CA LEU A 235 16.80 -25.62 11.53
C LEU A 235 17.83 -26.28 10.60
N ALA A 236 18.96 -25.63 10.32
CA ALA A 236 19.97 -26.09 9.39
C ALA A 236 19.34 -26.53 8.05
N LYS A 237 19.46 -27.81 7.69
CA LYS A 237 18.95 -28.37 6.42
C LYS A 237 17.42 -28.39 6.32
N ASP A 238 16.71 -28.28 7.44
CA ASP A 238 15.25 -28.31 7.49
C ASP A 238 14.63 -26.90 7.40
N ALA A 239 15.45 -25.86 7.25
CA ALA A 239 14.98 -24.48 7.15
C ALA A 239 14.24 -24.23 5.82
N PRO A 240 13.00 -23.73 5.84
CA PRO A 240 12.33 -23.37 4.61
C PRO A 240 12.97 -22.11 4.00
N PRO A 241 13.20 -22.08 2.68
CA PRO A 241 13.95 -21.00 2.02
C PRO A 241 13.19 -19.66 1.95
N LEU A 242 11.88 -19.66 2.25
CA LEU A 242 10.97 -18.53 2.04
C LEU A 242 11.06 -17.94 0.62
N HIS A 243 11.24 -18.83 -0.36
CA HIS A 243 11.59 -18.48 -1.74
C HIS A 243 10.49 -17.68 -2.44
N ARG A 244 9.21 -17.99 -2.18
CA ARG A 244 8.08 -17.33 -2.85
C ARG A 244 7.99 -15.88 -2.40
N LEU A 245 8.01 -15.65 -1.09
CA LEU A 245 7.93 -14.32 -0.51
C LEU A 245 9.13 -13.46 -0.92
N ARG A 246 10.35 -13.98 -0.80
CA ARG A 246 11.57 -13.23 -1.16
C ARG A 246 11.60 -12.90 -2.65
N GLY A 247 11.25 -13.85 -3.52
CA GLY A 247 11.18 -13.63 -4.96
C GLY A 247 10.19 -12.53 -5.35
N LEU A 248 8.99 -12.53 -4.76
CA LEU A 248 7.99 -11.49 -5.02
C LEU A 248 8.38 -10.12 -4.46
N LEU A 249 9.08 -10.06 -3.33
CA LEU A 249 9.62 -8.80 -2.81
C LEU A 249 10.68 -8.22 -3.74
N ASP A 250 11.59 -9.05 -4.24
CA ASP A 250 12.61 -8.61 -5.19
C ASP A 250 11.99 -8.13 -6.51
N GLU A 251 10.95 -8.82 -6.99
CA GLU A 251 10.19 -8.38 -8.16
C GLU A 251 9.47 -7.05 -7.93
N ALA A 252 8.72 -6.92 -6.83
CA ALA A 252 8.03 -5.68 -6.48
C ALA A 252 8.99 -4.49 -6.41
N ARG A 253 10.16 -4.68 -5.78
CA ARG A 253 11.23 -3.65 -5.73
C ARG A 253 11.71 -3.25 -7.12
N ARG A 254 11.99 -4.23 -8.00
CA ARG A 254 12.43 -3.96 -9.38
C ARG A 254 11.37 -3.22 -10.18
N VAL A 255 10.09 -3.55 -9.99
CA VAL A 255 8.98 -2.84 -10.64
C VAL A 255 8.95 -1.37 -10.23
N VAL A 256 8.97 -1.08 -8.92
CA VAL A 256 8.97 0.31 -8.42
C VAL A 256 10.24 1.06 -8.84
N GLN A 257 11.41 0.41 -8.78
CA GLN A 257 12.67 0.97 -9.28
C GLN A 257 12.60 1.30 -10.78
N GLY A 258 12.02 0.41 -11.59
CA GLY A 258 11.80 0.65 -13.02
C GLY A 258 10.92 1.87 -13.26
N TRP A 259 9.79 1.98 -12.55
CA TRP A 259 8.91 3.16 -12.62
C TRP A 259 9.61 4.45 -12.21
N MET A 260 10.55 4.38 -11.26
CA MET A 260 11.36 5.53 -10.83
C MET A 260 12.40 5.90 -11.88
N SER A 261 13.07 4.92 -12.51
CA SER A 261 14.06 5.15 -13.56
C SER A 261 13.48 5.71 -14.86
N GLU A 262 12.21 5.40 -15.17
CA GLU A 262 11.51 5.94 -16.34
C GLU A 262 11.08 7.42 -16.17
N ARG A 263 11.37 8.06 -15.02
CA ARG A 263 11.09 9.48 -14.80
C ARG A 263 12.33 10.36 -14.95
N PRO A 264 12.25 11.44 -15.75
CA PRO A 264 13.37 12.38 -15.91
C PRO A 264 13.62 13.27 -14.68
N GLU A 265 12.64 13.46 -13.79
CA GLU A 265 12.74 14.35 -12.62
C GLU A 265 13.04 13.56 -11.34
N ARG A 266 14.33 13.32 -11.07
CA ARG A 266 14.77 13.08 -9.69
C ARG A 266 14.80 14.44 -8.99
N PRO A 267 14.00 14.69 -7.93
CA PRO A 267 14.16 15.92 -7.15
C PRO A 267 15.62 16.03 -6.71
N ALA A 268 16.26 17.16 -6.99
CA ALA A 268 17.60 17.41 -6.46
C ALA A 268 17.57 17.16 -4.94
N PRO A 269 18.59 16.48 -4.36
CA PRO A 269 18.62 16.27 -2.92
C PRO A 269 18.46 17.63 -2.25
N VAL A 270 17.35 17.83 -1.55
CA VAL A 270 17.14 19.04 -0.75
C VAL A 270 18.25 18.98 0.30
N PRO A 271 19.21 19.91 0.31
CA PRO A 271 20.22 19.93 1.35
C PRO A 271 19.50 19.99 2.69
N PRO A 272 19.94 19.23 3.71
CA PRO A 272 19.32 19.30 5.02
C PRO A 272 19.24 20.77 5.44
N PRO A 273 18.13 21.23 6.04
CA PRO A 273 18.02 22.61 6.49
C PRO A 273 19.24 22.89 7.35
N GLN A 274 20.12 23.76 6.84
CA GLN A 274 21.28 24.21 7.58
C GLN A 274 20.70 24.88 8.82
N ALA A 275 20.92 24.25 9.98
CA ALA A 275 20.61 24.87 11.24
C ALA A 275 21.30 26.24 11.23
N PRO A 276 20.57 27.35 11.49
CA PRO A 276 21.20 28.65 11.52
C PRO A 276 22.33 28.61 12.55
N ILE A 277 23.55 28.81 12.06
CA ILE A 277 24.71 29.02 12.91
C ILE A 277 24.41 30.31 13.66
N ALA A 278 24.21 30.20 14.97
CA ALA A 278 24.06 31.35 15.84
C ALA A 278 25.43 32.02 15.99
N GLU A 279 25.75 32.92 15.06
CA GLU A 279 26.84 33.87 15.24
C GLU A 279 26.34 35.03 16.12
N ALA A 280 26.94 35.13 17.30
CA ALA A 280 26.72 36.21 18.23
C ALA A 280 27.25 37.53 17.65
N ALA A 281 26.35 38.38 17.15
CA ALA A 281 26.63 39.77 16.81
C ALA A 281 25.98 40.70 17.85
N LYS A 282 26.82 41.49 18.51
CA LYS A 282 26.47 42.50 19.52
C LYS A 282 25.76 43.71 18.90
N ASP A 283 24.87 44.29 19.71
CA ASP A 283 24.22 45.59 19.67
C ASP A 283 24.61 46.58 18.56
N MET A 284 23.67 46.87 17.66
CA MET A 284 23.36 48.23 17.19
C MET A 284 21.87 48.33 16.83
N PRO A 285 21.17 49.43 17.17
CA PRO A 285 19.74 49.58 16.87
C PRO A 285 19.54 50.05 15.42
N VAL A 286 18.79 49.27 14.65
CA VAL A 286 18.34 49.64 13.29
C VAL A 286 16.83 49.98 13.36
N PRO A 287 16.35 51.04 12.67
CA PRO A 287 14.99 51.54 12.83
C PRO A 287 13.94 50.53 12.38
N LEU A 288 12.82 50.45 13.11
CA LEU A 288 11.65 49.67 12.72
C LEU A 288 11.07 50.18 11.39
N ALA A 289 11.26 49.40 10.33
CA ALA A 289 10.36 49.43 9.19
C ALA A 289 9.07 48.66 9.56
N PRO A 290 7.88 49.13 9.15
CA PRO A 290 6.63 48.48 9.49
C PRO A 290 6.55 47.10 8.84
N VAL A 291 6.36 46.08 9.69
CA VAL A 291 6.02 44.72 9.27
C VAL A 291 4.65 44.78 8.60
N ALA A 292 4.61 44.51 7.30
CA ALA A 292 3.36 44.23 6.60
C ALA A 292 2.74 42.95 7.21
N PRO A 293 1.43 42.94 7.49
CA PRO A 293 0.79 41.75 8.03
C PRO A 293 0.88 40.61 7.00
N PRO A 294 0.93 39.34 7.45
CA PRO A 294 0.88 38.20 6.55
C PRO A 294 -0.37 38.31 5.68
N GLY A 295 -0.17 38.30 4.36
CA GLY A 295 -1.25 38.30 3.39
C GLY A 295 -2.22 37.17 3.74
N GLN A 296 -3.45 37.55 4.09
CA GLN A 296 -4.55 36.61 4.21
C GLN A 296 -4.65 35.87 2.89
N ALA A 297 -4.30 34.57 2.89
CA ALA A 297 -4.78 33.68 1.86
C ALA A 297 -6.30 33.82 1.86
N ALA A 298 -6.86 34.39 0.79
CA ALA A 298 -8.30 34.59 0.64
C ALA A 298 -8.98 33.23 0.83
N THR A 299 -9.58 33.02 1.99
CA THR A 299 -10.36 31.83 2.29
C THR A 299 -11.64 31.97 1.49
N ILE A 300 -11.88 31.03 0.57
CA ILE A 300 -13.08 31.02 -0.26
C ILE A 300 -14.27 30.75 0.68
N ALA A 301 -15.11 31.76 0.88
CA ALA A 301 -16.16 31.74 1.91
C ALA A 301 -17.48 31.12 1.42
N SER A 302 -17.63 30.92 0.10
CA SER A 302 -18.85 30.38 -0.47
C SER A 302 -18.62 29.61 -1.78
N ARG A 303 -19.57 28.71 -2.11
CA ARG A 303 -19.60 27.99 -3.38
C ARG A 303 -19.60 28.98 -4.56
N SER A 304 -20.41 30.04 -4.49
CA SER A 304 -20.46 31.09 -5.51
C SER A 304 -19.12 31.79 -5.72
N GLU A 305 -18.38 32.05 -4.64
CA GLU A 305 -17.05 32.66 -4.70
C GLU A 305 -16.03 31.71 -5.33
N ALA A 306 -16.10 30.41 -5.01
CA ALA A 306 -15.26 29.40 -5.63
C ALA A 306 -15.43 29.39 -7.16
N TYR A 307 -16.68 29.37 -7.65
CA TYR A 307 -16.97 29.39 -9.08
C TYR A 307 -16.61 30.72 -9.75
N ALA A 308 -16.72 31.85 -9.04
CA ALA A 308 -16.24 33.13 -9.55
C ALA A 308 -14.73 33.14 -9.77
N ARG A 309 -13.95 32.60 -8.82
CA ARG A 309 -12.49 32.45 -8.94
C ARG A 309 -12.09 31.49 -10.04
N LEU A 310 -12.82 30.38 -10.22
CA LEU A 310 -12.58 29.46 -11.32
C LEU A 310 -12.79 30.12 -12.70
N ARG A 311 -13.79 30.99 -12.85
CA ARG A 311 -13.97 31.78 -14.09
C ARG A 311 -12.84 32.76 -14.31
N GLU A 312 -12.45 33.49 -13.27
CA GLU A 312 -11.34 34.45 -13.32
C GLU A 312 -10.02 33.77 -13.74
N LEU A 313 -9.73 32.60 -13.17
CA LEU A 313 -8.56 31.80 -13.54
C LEU A 313 -8.65 31.26 -14.97
N ALA A 314 -9.82 30.82 -15.42
CA ALA A 314 -10.01 30.37 -16.79
C ALA A 314 -9.78 31.50 -17.80
N ASP A 315 -10.26 32.71 -17.50
CA ASP A 315 -10.08 33.89 -18.36
C ASP A 315 -8.61 34.36 -18.38
N TYR A 316 -7.94 34.31 -17.22
CA TYR A 316 -6.52 34.61 -17.11
C TYR A 316 -5.65 33.61 -17.89
N LEU A 317 -5.91 32.31 -17.73
CA LEU A 317 -5.19 31.26 -18.44
C LEU A 317 -5.48 31.27 -19.96
N ALA A 318 -6.67 31.68 -20.39
CA ALA A 318 -6.98 31.85 -21.81
C ALA A 318 -6.14 32.98 -22.47
N GLN A 319 -5.73 33.99 -21.70
CA GLN A 319 -4.85 35.06 -22.17
C GLN A 319 -3.38 34.64 -22.21
N LEU A 320 -2.94 33.84 -21.23
CA LEU A 320 -1.56 33.34 -21.15
C LEU A 320 -1.28 32.19 -22.10
N GLU A 321 -2.22 31.25 -22.22
CA GLU A 321 -2.07 30.02 -23.00
C GLU A 321 -3.28 29.80 -23.92
N PRO A 322 -3.41 30.54 -25.04
CA PRO A 322 -4.58 30.47 -25.93
C PRO A 322 -4.83 29.08 -26.54
N HIS A 323 -3.79 28.25 -26.63
CA HIS A 323 -3.84 26.90 -27.19
C HIS A 323 -3.95 25.79 -26.13
N SER A 324 -3.96 26.15 -24.85
CA SER A 324 -4.14 25.19 -23.76
C SER A 324 -5.59 24.71 -23.71
N PRO A 325 -5.86 23.40 -23.49
CA PRO A 325 -7.21 22.91 -23.26
C PRO A 325 -7.72 23.29 -21.85
N VAL A 326 -6.84 23.72 -20.94
CA VAL A 326 -7.14 23.97 -19.53
C VAL A 326 -8.20 25.08 -19.33
N PRO A 327 -8.14 26.25 -19.99
CA PRO A 327 -9.19 27.27 -19.88
C PRO A 327 -10.58 26.74 -20.27
N ALA A 328 -10.67 25.94 -21.34
CA ALA A 328 -11.93 25.37 -21.81
C ALA A 328 -12.49 24.35 -20.81
N LEU A 329 -11.62 23.52 -20.21
CA LEU A 329 -12.01 22.55 -19.17
C LEU A 329 -12.49 23.23 -17.89
N LEU A 330 -11.82 24.30 -17.46
CA LEU A 330 -12.23 25.07 -16.27
C LEU A 330 -13.60 25.72 -16.46
N ARG A 331 -13.87 26.32 -17.62
CA ARG A 331 -15.20 26.87 -17.95
C ARG A 331 -16.27 25.78 -17.93
N ARG A 332 -15.97 24.62 -18.50
CA ARG A 332 -16.91 23.50 -18.52
C ARG A 332 -17.18 22.92 -17.12
N ALA A 333 -16.18 22.87 -16.25
CA ALA A 333 -16.35 22.47 -14.86
C ALA A 333 -17.23 23.47 -14.07
N VAL A 334 -17.14 24.77 -14.39
CA VAL A 334 -18.02 25.80 -13.83
C VAL A 334 -19.47 25.60 -14.31
N ASP A 335 -19.67 25.31 -15.60
CA ASP A 335 -21.00 25.09 -16.18
C ASP A 335 -21.68 23.83 -15.62
N TRP A 336 -20.94 22.72 -15.48
CA TRP A 336 -21.44 21.51 -14.83
C TRP A 336 -21.80 21.74 -13.37
N GLY A 337 -21.03 22.57 -12.67
CA GLY A 337 -21.30 22.96 -11.29
C GLY A 337 -22.60 23.76 -11.10
N ALA A 338 -23.11 24.38 -12.16
CA ALA A 338 -24.35 25.15 -12.19
C ALA A 338 -25.57 24.35 -12.72
N MET A 339 -25.35 23.14 -13.23
CA MET A 339 -26.36 22.33 -13.89
C MET A 339 -27.11 21.41 -12.90
N PRO A 340 -28.44 21.20 -13.07
CA PRO A 340 -29.17 20.15 -12.36
C PRO A 340 -28.62 18.75 -12.64
N PHE A 341 -28.59 17.89 -11.63
CA PHE A 341 -27.94 16.57 -11.69
C PHE A 341 -28.44 15.67 -12.85
N ASP A 342 -29.73 15.72 -13.15
CA ASP A 342 -30.35 14.96 -14.24
C ASP A 342 -29.89 15.41 -15.63
N GLN A 343 -29.64 16.72 -15.81
CA GLN A 343 -29.07 17.26 -17.05
C GLN A 343 -27.58 16.92 -17.17
N LEU A 344 -26.84 16.99 -16.07
CA LEU A 344 -25.42 16.62 -16.03
C LEU A 344 -25.21 15.16 -16.43
N LEU A 345 -26.04 14.25 -15.92
CA LEU A 345 -25.95 12.82 -16.22
C LEU A 345 -26.24 12.53 -17.70
N ARG A 346 -27.18 13.26 -18.32
CA ARG A 346 -27.47 13.15 -19.76
C ARG A 346 -26.31 13.68 -20.59
N GLU A 347 -25.69 14.77 -20.18
CA GLU A 347 -24.56 15.35 -20.90
C GLU A 347 -23.30 14.46 -20.83
N LEU A 348 -22.98 13.91 -19.66
CA LEU A 348 -21.82 13.02 -19.47
C LEU A 348 -21.96 11.69 -20.22
N THR A 349 -23.18 11.15 -20.30
CA THR A 349 -23.46 9.91 -21.04
C THR A 349 -23.40 10.07 -22.56
N HIS A 350 -23.73 11.26 -23.09
CA HIS A 350 -23.65 11.55 -24.53
C HIS A 350 -22.26 12.02 -24.97
N ASN A 351 -21.51 12.74 -24.12
CA ASN A 351 -20.23 13.35 -24.48
C ASN A 351 -18.98 12.53 -24.15
N ASN A 352 -19.11 11.30 -23.65
CA ASN A 352 -17.97 10.41 -23.40
C ASN A 352 -17.11 10.15 -24.66
N ASN A 353 -17.69 10.36 -25.85
CA ASN A 353 -17.00 10.26 -27.14
C ASN A 353 -16.32 11.57 -27.58
N GLU A 354 -16.68 12.72 -27.00
CA GLU A 354 -16.16 14.06 -27.35
C GLU A 354 -15.02 14.51 -26.43
N MET A 355 -14.99 14.08 -25.16
CA MET A 355 -13.84 14.33 -24.26
C MET A 355 -12.54 13.70 -24.77
N HIS A 356 -12.64 12.53 -25.42
CA HIS A 356 -11.52 11.89 -26.11
C HIS A 356 -10.98 12.72 -27.29
N LYS A 357 -11.83 13.50 -27.98
CA LYS A 357 -11.43 14.31 -29.16
C LYS A 357 -10.75 15.63 -28.79
N VAL A 358 -11.11 16.23 -27.66
CA VAL A 358 -10.47 17.48 -27.19
C VAL A 358 -9.05 17.23 -26.66
N LEU A 359 -8.77 16.03 -26.14
CA LEU A 359 -7.44 15.61 -25.69
C LEU A 359 -6.50 15.18 -26.82
N LEU A 360 -7.02 15.02 -28.05
CA LEU A 360 -6.29 14.50 -29.21
C LEU A 360 -6.30 15.46 -30.41
N ARG A 361 -6.36 16.78 -30.20
CA ARG A 361 -6.25 17.70 -31.34
C ARG A 361 -4.84 17.65 -31.95
N ASP A 362 -4.77 17.12 -33.17
CA ASP A 362 -3.57 16.95 -33.98
C ASP A 362 -2.73 18.23 -34.08
N PRO A 363 -1.38 18.13 -34.15
CA PRO A 363 -0.53 19.26 -34.48
C PRO A 363 -0.87 19.76 -35.89
N ILE A 364 -1.16 21.05 -35.98
CA ILE A 364 -1.28 21.76 -37.27
C ILE A 364 0.09 21.75 -37.94
N GLU A 365 0.07 21.49 -39.25
CA GLU A 365 1.19 21.41 -40.21
C GLU A 365 2.29 22.46 -40.05
#